data_AF-A0A368YLW6-F1
#
_entry.id   AF-A0A368YLW6-F1
#
_cell.length_a   1.000
_cell.length_b   1.000
_cell.length_c   1.000
_cell.angle_alpha   90.00
_cell.angle_beta   90.00
_cell.angle_gamma   90.00
#
_symmetry.space_group_name_H-M   'P 1'
#
loop_
_entity.id
_entity.type
_entity.pdbx_description
1 polymer ?
#
loop_
_entity_poly.entity_id
_entity_poly.type
_entity_poly.pdbx_seq_one_letter_code
_entity_poly.pdbx_strand_id
1 'polypeptide(L)' 'MASHHEISEHKHGEMDIRAQQATFAGFVKASVWVCCLAIAVLAFMALSNS' A
#
# COMPACT_ATOMS: atom_id res chain seq x y z
N MET A 1 -16.01 20.04 -36.85
CA MET A 1 -14.78 20.58 -36.23
C MET A 1 -14.10 19.44 -35.49
N ALA A 2 -13.02 18.90 -36.04
CA ALA A 2 -12.20 17.93 -35.32
C ALA A 2 -11.55 18.67 -34.14
N SER A 3 -11.90 18.26 -32.91
CA SER A 3 -11.18 18.68 -31.72
C SER A 3 -9.74 18.20 -31.82
N HIS A 4 -8.81 19.16 -31.89
CA HIS A 4 -7.37 18.94 -31.73
C HIS A 4 -7.15 18.05 -30.50
N HIS A 5 -6.69 16.82 -30.71
CA HIS A 5 -6.16 15.99 -29.63
C HIS A 5 -4.78 16.57 -29.32
N GLU A 6 -4.67 17.43 -28.30
CA GLU A 6 -3.36 17.72 -27.72
C GLU A 6 -2.81 16.37 -27.22
N ILE A 7 -1.83 15.84 -27.95
CA ILE A 7 -1.01 14.76 -27.43
C ILE A 7 -0.24 15.41 -26.28
N SER A 8 -0.78 15.27 -25.07
CA SER A 8 -0.02 15.45 -23.84
C SER A 8 1.05 14.36 -23.88
N GLU A 9 2.21 14.65 -24.46
CA GLU A 9 3.36 13.74 -24.48
C GLU A 9 3.78 13.47 -23.04
N HIS A 10 3.27 12.36 -22.49
CA HIS A 10 3.65 11.92 -21.17
C HIS A 10 5.02 11.26 -21.26
N LYS A 11 6.01 11.83 -20.59
CA LYS A 11 7.33 11.22 -20.49
C LYS A 11 7.28 10.03 -19.55
N HIS A 12 7.62 8.87 -20.08
CA HIS A 12 7.69 7.64 -19.31
C HIS A 12 8.64 7.82 -18.11
N GLY A 13 8.18 7.47 -16.91
CA GLY A 13 8.95 7.60 -15.66
C GLY A 13 8.86 8.96 -14.96
N GLU A 14 8.25 9.97 -15.58
CA GLU A 14 8.04 11.28 -14.95
C GLU A 14 6.63 11.45 -14.35
N MET A 15 5.82 10.38 -14.35
CA MET A 15 4.52 10.38 -13.68
C MET A 15 4.69 10.67 -12.18
N ASP A 16 3.85 11.56 -11.65
CA ASP A 16 3.77 11.78 -10.21
C ASP A 16 3.29 10.50 -9.50
N ILE A 17 4.13 9.98 -8.60
CA ILE A 17 3.87 8.75 -7.84
C ILE A 17 3.61 8.98 -6.35
N ARG A 18 3.35 10.21 -5.91
CA ARG A 18 3.16 10.54 -4.48
C ARG A 18 2.08 9.68 -3.80
N ALA A 19 0.98 9.40 -4.51
CA ALA A 19 -0.10 8.56 -3.99
C ALA A 19 0.34 7.10 -3.77
N GLN A 20 1.12 6.55 -4.69
CA GLN A 20 1.65 5.19 -4.66
C GLN A 20 2.67 5.04 -3.54
N GLN A 21 3.56 6.02 -3.35
CA GLN A 21 4.50 6.05 -2.23
C GLN A 21 3.78 6.07 -0.88
N ALA A 22 2.77 6.93 -0.71
CA ALA A 22 1.97 7.00 0.50
C ALA A 22 1.20 5.69 0.76
N THR A 23 0.66 5.09 -0.31
CA THR A 23 -0.04 3.79 -0.23
C THR A 23 0.90 2.68 0.21
N PHE A 24 2.12 2.63 -0.33
CA PHE A 24 3.12 1.63 0.06
C PHE A 24 3.54 1.79 1.52
N ALA A 25 3.79 3.03 1.97
CA ALA A 25 4.11 3.30 3.37
C ALA A 25 2.95 2.88 4.30
N GLY A 26 1.71 3.18 3.90
CA GLY A 26 0.51 2.75 4.61
C GLY A 26 0.36 1.23 4.67
N PHE A 27 0.58 0.55 3.54
CA PHE A 27 0.56 -0.91 3.42
C PHE A 27 1.57 -1.55 4.37
N VAL A 28 2.84 -1.13 4.34
CA VAL A 28 3.87 -1.69 5.22
C VAL A 28 3.49 -1.51 6.69
N LYS A 29 3.00 -0.32 7.08
CA LYS A 29 2.57 -0.08 8.46
C LYS A 29 1.42 -1.02 8.86
N ALA A 30 0.41 -1.15 8.00
CA ALA A 30 -0.72 -2.04 8.25
C ALA A 30 -0.30 -3.51 8.35
N SER A 31 0.60 -3.96 7.47
CA SER A 31 1.15 -5.32 7.49
C SER A 31 1.87 -5.62 8.81
N VAL A 32 2.67 -4.68 9.32
CA VAL A 32 3.34 -4.84 10.64
C VAL A 32 2.30 -5.03 11.75
N TRP A 33 1.25 -4.20 11.79
CA TRP A 33 0.18 -4.33 12.78
C TRP A 33 -0.54 -5.68 12.69
N VAL A 34 -0.84 -6.14 11.48
CA VAL A 34 -1.47 -7.46 11.24
C VAL A 34 -0.57 -8.58 11.73
N CYS A 35 0.73 -8.55 11.41
CA CYS A 35 1.70 -9.55 11.87
C CYS A 35 1.81 -9.56 13.40
N CYS A 36 1.93 -8.39 14.03
CA CYS A 36 1.98 -8.28 15.49
C CYS A 36 0.70 -8.83 16.15
N LEU A 37 -0.48 -8.48 15.63
CA LEU A 37 -1.75 -8.98 16.14
C LEU A 37 -1.86 -10.50 15.98
N ALA A 38 -1.48 -11.04 14.83
CA ALA A 38 -1.50 -12.48 14.59
C ALA A 38 -0.60 -13.22 15.59
N ILE A 39 0.62 -12.74 15.81
CA ILE A 39 1.54 -13.31 16.81
C ILE A 39 0.95 -13.21 18.22
N ALA A 40 0.39 -12.06 18.59
CA ALA A 40 -0.21 -11.86 19.90
C ALA A 40 -1.38 -12.82 20.14
N VAL A 41 -2.25 -13.03 19.14
CA VAL A 41 -3.35 -13.99 19.21
C VAL A 41 -2.82 -15.42 19.33
N LEU A 42 -1.83 -15.81 18.52
CA LEU A 42 -1.24 -17.15 18.59
C LEU A 42 -0.59 -17.42 19.96
N ALA A 43 0.16 -16.45 20.49
CA ALA A 43 0.77 -16.56 21.81
C ALA A 43 -0.29 -16.64 22.92
N PHE A 44 -1.33 -15.81 22.86
CA PHE A 44 -2.46 -15.88 23.80
C PHE A 44 -3.12 -17.26 23.75
N MET A 45 -3.45 -17.75 22.56
CA MET A 45 -4.09 -19.05 22.38
C MET A 45 -3.23 -20.19 22.93
N ALA A 46 -1.91 -20.15 22.72
CA ALA A 46 -0.99 -21.13 23.28
C ALA A 46 -0.96 -21.13 24.82
N LEU A 47 -1.07 -19.95 25.44
CA LEU A 47 -1.07 -19.81 26.91
C LEU A 47 -2.43 -20.12 27.53
N SER A 48 -3.53 -19.74 26.88
CA SER A 48 -4.89 -19.92 27.41
C SER A 48 -5.47 -21.30 27.13
N ASN A 49 -4.99 -21.97 26.07
CA ASN A 49 -5.41 -23.29 25.63
C ASN A 49 -4.24 -24.30 25.72
N SER A 50 -3.53 -24.29 26.86
CA SER A 50 -2.48 -25.28 27.16
C SER A 50 -3.07 -26.64 27.47
#